data_AF-Q4C463-F1
#
_entry.id   AF-Q4C463-F1
#
_cell.length_a   1.000
_cell.length_b   1.000
_cell.length_c   1.000
_cell.angle_alpha   90.00
_cell.angle_beta   90.00
_cell.angle_gamma   90.00
#
_symmetry.space_group_name_H-M   'P 1'
#
loop_
_entity.id
_entity.type
_entity.pdbx_description
1 polymer ?
#
loop_
_entity_poly.entity_id
_entity_poly.type
_entity_poly.pdbx_seq_one_letter_code
_entity_poly.pdbx_strand_id
1 'polypeptide(L)'
;MLDPSYFSKVSTFIEKEFHPLRFFSSFTASLIGATLSIIWAVSCSHLIFAGSLSPYISIGIALILISNIVTALFIASRTSLPGIIPSIQEPPVAILSVIASTIMAQSSIDNIETTFLTLIVIIIVTGILSGIVFLPSFFFV
;
A
#
# COMPACT_ATOMS: atom_id res chain seq x y z
N MET A 1 31.95 -17.07 -8.25
CA MET A 1 32.15 -18.15 -7.26
C MET A 1 31.72 -17.59 -5.92
N LEU A 2 30.55 -17.99 -5.40
CA LEU A 2 30.02 -17.50 -4.12
C LEU A 2 30.81 -18.13 -2.97
N ASP A 3 31.22 -17.31 -2.00
CA ASP A 3 31.99 -17.73 -0.83
C ASP A 3 31.15 -18.67 0.07
N PRO A 4 31.65 -19.86 0.45
CA PRO A 4 30.96 -20.79 1.35
C PRO A 4 30.62 -20.21 2.73
N SER A 5 31.23 -19.09 3.14
CA SER A 5 30.91 -18.38 4.39
C SER A 5 29.52 -17.71 4.39
N TYR A 6 28.94 -17.45 3.21
CA TYR A 6 27.65 -16.76 3.09
C TYR A 6 26.47 -17.67 3.47
N PHE A 7 26.54 -18.95 3.11
CA PHE A 7 25.48 -19.92 3.39
C PHE A 7 25.35 -20.23 4.89
N SER A 8 26.43 -20.17 5.68
CA SER A 8 26.37 -20.42 7.12
C SER A 8 25.78 -19.25 7.92
N LYS A 9 25.95 -18.00 7.45
CA LYS A 9 25.28 -16.83 8.04
C LYS A 9 23.78 -16.86 7.80
N VAL A 10 23.34 -17.26 6.61
CA VAL A 10 21.92 -17.38 6.29
C VAL A 10 21.26 -18.49 7.10
N SER A 11 21.90 -19.66 7.25
CA SER A 11 21.32 -20.77 8.04
C SER A 11 21.17 -20.41 9.53
N THR A 12 22.17 -19.72 10.11
CA THR A 12 22.13 -19.28 11.51
C THR A 12 21.14 -18.15 11.76
N PHE A 13 20.89 -17.28 10.78
CA PHE A 13 19.78 -16.31 10.82
C PHE A 13 18.42 -17.02 10.81
N ILE A 14 18.22 -17.99 9.92
CA ILE A 14 16.94 -18.74 9.83
C ILE A 14 16.67 -19.52 11.12
N GLU A 15 17.67 -20.19 11.70
CA GLU A 15 17.52 -20.92 12.98
C GLU A 15 17.24 -20.01 14.18
N LYS A 16 17.82 -18.79 14.22
CA LYS A 16 17.51 -17.79 15.26
C LYS A 16 16.17 -17.08 15.05
N GLU A 17 15.70 -16.95 13.81
CA GLU A 17 14.39 -16.34 13.52
C GLU A 17 13.24 -17.34 13.80
N PHE A 18 13.48 -18.63 13.59
CA PHE A 18 12.53 -19.74 13.86
C PHE A 18 12.46 -20.18 15.33
N HIS A 19 12.60 -19.24 16.28
CA HIS A 19 12.14 -19.51 17.64
C HIS A 19 10.60 -19.42 17.65
N PRO A 20 9.87 -20.48 18.03
CA PRO A 20 8.40 -20.53 17.93
C PRO A 20 7.72 -19.34 18.62
N LEU A 21 8.25 -18.87 19.76
CA LEU A 21 7.76 -17.69 20.47
C LEU A 21 7.86 -16.39 19.65
N ARG A 22 8.95 -16.20 18.88
CA ARG A 22 9.16 -15.00 18.06
C ARG A 22 8.29 -15.00 16.80
N PHE A 23 8.06 -16.19 16.24
CA PHE A 23 7.08 -16.38 15.15
C PHE A 23 5.67 -16.01 15.61
N PHE A 24 5.20 -16.55 16.75
CA PHE A 24 3.88 -16.22 17.28
C PHE A 24 3.74 -14.72 17.59
N SER A 25 4.76 -14.09 18.20
CA SER A 25 4.74 -12.66 18.48
C SER A 25 4.73 -11.78 17.22
N SER A 26 5.42 -12.21 16.15
CA SER A 26 5.43 -11.46 14.89
C SER A 26 4.11 -11.64 14.15
N PHE A 27 3.54 -12.84 14.18
CA PHE A 27 2.24 -13.12 13.60
C PHE A 27 1.11 -12.33 14.27
N THR A 28 1.09 -12.26 15.60
CA THR A 28 0.09 -11.44 16.32
C THR A 28 0.26 -9.95 16.03
N ALA A 29 1.50 -9.46 15.95
CA ALA A 29 1.76 -8.07 15.55
C ALA A 29 1.26 -7.78 14.12
N SER A 30 1.52 -8.69 13.17
CA SER A 30 1.00 -8.56 11.80
C SER A 30 -0.52 -8.68 11.73
N LEU A 31 -1.15 -9.50 12.57
CA LEU A 31 -2.61 -9.62 12.64
C LEU A 31 -3.26 -8.32 13.13
N ILE A 32 -2.68 -7.70 14.15
CA ILE A 32 -3.11 -6.39 14.65
C ILE A 32 -2.92 -5.34 13.54
N GLY A 33 -1.74 -5.31 12.91
CA GLY A 33 -1.43 -4.41 11.80
C GLY A 33 -2.39 -4.57 10.61
N ALA A 34 -2.73 -5.81 10.23
CA ALA A 34 -3.68 -6.10 9.18
C ALA A 34 -5.10 -5.61 9.53
N THR A 35 -5.52 -5.81 10.78
CA THR A 35 -6.83 -5.30 11.27
C THR A 35 -6.90 -3.78 11.17
N LEU A 36 -5.87 -3.07 11.63
CA LEU A 36 -5.75 -1.62 11.48
C LEU A 36 -5.76 -1.19 10.00
N SER A 37 -5.02 -1.91 9.15
CA SER A 37 -4.98 -1.64 7.72
C SER A 37 -6.35 -1.79 7.04
N ILE A 38 -7.19 -2.74 7.48
CA ILE A 38 -8.54 -2.91 6.95
C ILE A 38 -9.42 -1.71 7.33
N ILE A 39 -9.39 -1.31 8.60
CA ILE A 39 -10.14 -0.13 9.08
C ILE A 39 -9.72 1.11 8.27
N TRP A 40 -8.43 1.30 8.06
CA TRP A 40 -7.89 2.40 7.27
C TRP A 40 -8.31 2.34 5.80
N ALA A 41 -8.27 1.17 5.17
CA ALA A 41 -8.71 1.00 3.79
C ALA A 41 -10.18 1.38 3.60
N VAL A 42 -11.04 0.99 4.54
CA VAL A 42 -12.47 1.35 4.52
C VAL A 42 -12.67 2.86 4.67
N SER A 43 -11.99 3.49 5.64
CA SER A 43 -12.06 4.94 5.85
C SER A 43 -11.54 5.74 4.66
N CYS A 44 -10.37 5.37 4.11
CA CYS A 44 -9.78 6.04 2.96
C CYS A 44 -10.66 5.89 1.71
N SER A 45 -11.24 4.71 1.49
CA SER A 45 -12.16 4.50 0.37
C SER A 45 -13.42 5.35 0.50
N HIS A 46 -13.98 5.48 1.71
CA HIS A 46 -15.14 6.36 1.94
C HIS A 46 -14.79 7.83 1.71
N LEU A 47 -13.59 8.27 2.07
CA LEU A 47 -13.15 9.64 1.79
C LEU A 47 -13.01 9.91 0.30
N ILE A 48 -12.38 8.99 -0.45
CA ILE A 48 -12.12 9.19 -1.88
C ILE A 48 -13.40 9.06 -2.72
N PHE A 49 -14.25 8.08 -2.42
CA PHE A 49 -15.44 7.73 -3.21
C PHE A 49 -16.76 8.17 -2.57
N ALA A 50 -16.75 9.23 -1.75
CA ALA A 50 -17.96 9.79 -1.17
C ALA A 50 -18.94 10.33 -2.22
N GLY A 51 -20.21 10.48 -1.85
CA GLY A 51 -21.23 11.14 -2.67
C GLY A 51 -21.68 10.30 -3.87
N SER A 52 -21.64 10.87 -5.08
CA SER A 52 -22.07 10.24 -6.33
C SER A 52 -21.23 9.00 -6.72
N LEU A 53 -20.04 8.86 -6.15
CA LEU A 53 -19.13 7.74 -6.35
C LEU A 53 -19.35 6.60 -5.34
N SER A 54 -20.34 6.71 -4.44
CA SER A 54 -20.60 5.69 -3.42
C SER A 54 -20.79 4.26 -3.95
N PRO A 55 -21.36 4.02 -5.16
CA PRO A 55 -21.44 2.67 -5.73
C PRO A 55 -20.08 1.99 -5.90
N TYR A 56 -18.99 2.77 -6.01
CA TYR A 56 -17.63 2.28 -6.18
C TYR A 56 -16.86 2.12 -4.87
N ILE A 57 -17.47 2.38 -3.70
CA ILE A 57 -16.77 2.21 -2.42
C ILE A 57 -16.25 0.77 -2.25
N SER A 58 -17.06 -0.24 -2.58
CA SER A 58 -16.64 -1.64 -2.48
C SER A 58 -15.43 -1.97 -3.35
N ILE A 59 -15.39 -1.44 -4.58
CA ILE A 59 -14.24 -1.65 -5.48
C ILE A 59 -13.02 -0.88 -4.98
N GLY A 60 -13.20 0.32 -4.44
CA GLY A 60 -12.14 1.14 -3.84
C GLY A 60 -11.47 0.45 -2.66
N ILE A 61 -12.25 -0.15 -1.76
CA ILE A 61 -11.73 -0.95 -0.63
C ILE A 61 -10.87 -2.11 -1.15
N ALA A 62 -11.36 -2.85 -2.14
CA ALA A 62 -10.62 -3.97 -2.73
C ALA A 62 -9.30 -3.51 -3.36
N LEU A 63 -9.32 -2.40 -4.10
CA LEU A 63 -8.12 -1.82 -4.73
C LEU A 63 -7.07 -1.40 -3.69
N ILE A 64 -7.48 -0.75 -2.61
CA ILE A 64 -6.55 -0.34 -1.53
C ILE A 64 -5.95 -1.57 -0.84
N LEU A 65 -6.75 -2.58 -0.53
CA LEU A 65 -6.26 -3.81 0.11
C LEU A 65 -5.29 -4.59 -0.77
N ILE A 66 -5.61 -4.74 -2.07
CA ILE A 66 -4.73 -5.40 -3.04
C ILE A 66 -3.43 -4.61 -3.17
N SER A 67 -3.50 -3.28 -3.27
CA SER A 67 -2.32 -2.41 -3.31
C SER A 67 -1.43 -2.58 -2.07
N ASN A 68 -2.03 -2.67 -0.88
CA ASN A 68 -1.29 -2.94 0.35
C ASN A 68 -0.58 -4.30 0.34
N ILE A 69 -1.24 -5.35 -0.15
CA ILE A 69 -0.62 -6.69 -0.29
C ILE A 69 0.57 -6.63 -1.25
N VAL A 70 0.39 -6.02 -2.42
CA VAL A 70 1.45 -5.89 -3.44
C VAL A 70 2.62 -5.09 -2.90
N THR A 71 2.36 -3.97 -2.22
CA THR A 71 3.38 -3.11 -1.63
C THR A 71 4.10 -3.79 -0.48
N ALA A 72 3.37 -4.50 0.39
CA ALA A 72 3.96 -5.27 1.49
C ALA A 72 4.86 -6.39 0.98
N LEU A 73 4.45 -7.10 -0.09
CA LEU A 73 5.27 -8.15 -0.70
C LEU A 73 6.55 -7.57 -1.33
N PHE A 74 6.42 -6.43 -2.03
CA PHE A 74 7.56 -5.73 -2.62
C PHE A 74 8.56 -5.27 -1.56
N ILE A 75 8.07 -4.65 -0.48
CA ILE A 75 8.91 -4.19 0.63
C ILE A 75 9.52 -5.36 1.38
N ALA A 76 8.75 -6.40 1.72
CA ALA A 76 9.28 -7.59 2.39
C ALA A 76 10.40 -8.27 1.59
N SER A 77 10.37 -8.19 0.26
CA SER A 77 11.40 -8.78 -0.61
C SER A 77 12.63 -7.89 -0.79
N ARG A 78 12.51 -6.58 -0.57
CA ARG A 78 13.58 -5.58 -0.88
C ARG A 78 14.16 -4.92 0.37
N THR A 79 13.45 -4.92 1.49
CA THR A 79 13.85 -4.22 2.71
C THR A 79 15.01 -4.95 3.39
N SER A 80 16.04 -4.18 3.76
CA SER A 80 17.12 -4.66 4.63
C SER A 80 16.83 -4.41 6.11
N LEU A 81 15.72 -3.72 6.43
CA LEU A 81 15.33 -3.38 7.79
C LEU A 81 14.28 -4.36 8.31
N PRO A 82 14.60 -5.19 9.32
CA PRO A 82 13.64 -6.11 9.94
C PRO A 82 12.58 -5.34 10.74
N GLY A 83 11.32 -5.73 10.60
CA GLY A 83 10.21 -5.23 11.41
C GLY A 83 9.53 -3.94 10.91
N ILE A 84 9.88 -3.43 9.73
CA ILE A 84 9.16 -2.30 9.10
C ILE A 84 7.89 -2.79 8.42
N ILE A 85 6.79 -2.08 8.65
CA ILE A 85 5.49 -2.34 8.01
C ILE A 85 5.12 -1.11 7.15
N PRO A 86 4.77 -1.29 5.87
CA PRO A 86 4.22 -0.19 5.09
C PRO A 86 2.91 0.30 5.68
N SER A 87 2.77 1.62 5.78
CA SER A 87 1.54 2.26 6.22
C SER A 87 0.95 3.10 5.10
N ILE A 88 -0.38 3.07 5.02
CA ILE A 88 -1.14 4.10 4.29
C ILE A 88 -0.89 5.44 5.00
N GLN A 89 -0.76 6.52 4.24
CA GLN A 89 -0.63 7.87 4.77
C GLN A 89 -1.93 8.65 4.57
N GLU A 90 -2.45 9.30 5.61
CA GLU A 90 -3.71 10.06 5.54
C GLU A 90 -3.63 11.33 4.66
N PRO A 91 -2.54 12.14 4.68
CA PRO A 91 -2.54 13.40 3.94
C PRO A 91 -2.74 13.24 2.42
N PRO A 92 -2.08 12.28 1.73
CA PRO A 92 -2.34 12.05 0.31
C PRO A 92 -3.79 11.64 0.00
N VAL A 93 -4.42 10.87 0.89
CA VAL A 93 -5.82 10.42 0.72
C VAL A 93 -6.79 11.58 0.79
N ALA A 94 -6.61 12.50 1.73
CA ALA A 94 -7.43 13.70 1.85
C ALA A 94 -7.30 14.60 0.61
N ILE A 95 -6.09 14.78 0.09
CA ILE A 95 -5.84 15.57 -1.12
C ILE A 95 -6.52 14.91 -2.34
N LEU A 96 -6.40 13.58 -2.47
CA LEU A 96 -7.07 12.83 -3.53
C LEU A 96 -8.60 12.95 -3.48
N SER A 97 -9.21 12.96 -2.29
CA SER A 97 -10.65 13.17 -2.11
C SER A 97 -11.08 14.56 -2.61
N VAL A 98 -10.31 15.61 -2.32
CA VAL A 98 -10.58 16.96 -2.81
C VAL A 98 -10.48 17.01 -4.34
N ILE A 99 -9.46 16.39 -4.93
CA ILE A 99 -9.29 16.29 -6.39
C ILE A 99 -10.48 15.54 -7.03
N ALA A 100 -10.98 14.49 -6.39
CA ALA A 100 -12.18 13.79 -6.86
C ALA A 100 -13.42 14.68 -6.87
N SER A 101 -13.61 15.45 -5.81
CA SER A 101 -14.72 16.41 -5.73
C SER A 101 -14.61 17.50 -6.80
N THR A 102 -13.41 18.03 -7.06
CA THR A 102 -13.23 19.08 -8.09
C THR A 102 -13.43 18.54 -9.51
N ILE A 103 -12.99 17.31 -9.80
CA ILE A 103 -13.25 16.67 -11.11
C ILE A 103 -14.75 16.46 -11.30
N MET A 104 -15.46 15.97 -10.28
CA MET A 104 -16.92 15.82 -10.32
C MET A 104 -17.64 17.16 -10.55
N ALA A 105 -17.14 18.26 -9.98
CA ALA A 105 -17.73 19.59 -10.12
C ALA A 105 -17.46 20.24 -11.50
N GLN A 106 -16.32 19.93 -12.13
CA GLN A 106 -15.94 20.48 -13.43
C GLN A 106 -16.43 19.62 -14.61
N SER A 107 -16.60 18.32 -14.39
CA SER A 107 -17.16 17.43 -15.39
C SER A 107 -18.62 17.82 -15.66
N SER A 108 -18.89 18.38 -16.84
CA SER A 108 -20.23 18.39 -17.46
C SER A 108 -20.67 16.98 -17.87
N ILE A 109 -19.96 15.95 -17.41
CA ILE A 109 -20.07 14.57 -17.82
C ILE A 109 -21.12 13.92 -16.93
N ASP A 110 -22.32 13.74 -17.48
CA ASP A 110 -23.42 13.00 -16.82
C ASP A 110 -23.05 11.54 -16.48
N ASN A 111 -21.91 11.04 -16.97
CA ASN A 111 -21.50 9.65 -16.79
C ASN A 111 -20.48 9.47 -15.65
N ILE A 112 -21.02 9.11 -14.47
CA ILE A 112 -20.29 8.73 -13.25
C ILE A 112 -19.17 7.69 -13.48
N GLU A 113 -19.32 6.77 -14.43
CA GLU A 113 -18.32 5.75 -14.75
C GLU A 113 -17.02 6.36 -15.30
N THR A 114 -17.13 7.35 -16.17
CA THR A 114 -15.96 8.00 -16.78
C THR A 114 -15.15 8.82 -15.78
N THR A 115 -15.82 9.44 -14.81
CA THR A 115 -15.16 10.15 -13.70
C THR A 115 -14.43 9.17 -12.79
N PHE A 116 -15.04 8.03 -12.47
CA PHE A 116 -14.40 6.97 -11.70
C PHE A 116 -13.12 6.44 -12.39
N LEU A 117 -13.17 6.17 -13.69
CA LEU A 117 -12.00 5.75 -14.46
C LEU A 117 -10.90 6.82 -14.46
N THR A 118 -11.27 8.09 -14.63
CA THR A 118 -10.32 9.21 -14.58
C THR A 118 -9.58 9.26 -13.24
N LEU A 119 -10.29 9.04 -12.13
CA LEU A 119 -9.69 8.99 -10.81
C LEU A 119 -8.69 7.84 -10.64
N ILE A 120 -9.04 6.65 -11.11
CA ILE A 120 -8.11 5.52 -11.10
C ILE A 120 -6.84 5.87 -11.89
N VAL A 121 -6.98 6.44 -13.08
CA VAL A 121 -5.84 6.82 -13.91
C VAL A 121 -4.94 7.83 -13.19
N ILE A 122 -5.52 8.85 -12.56
CA ILE A 122 -4.75 9.85 -11.79
C ILE A 122 -3.98 9.19 -10.64
N ILE A 123 -4.62 8.28 -9.89
CA ILE A 123 -3.98 7.55 -8.79
C ILE A 123 -2.81 6.70 -9.31
N ILE A 124 -3.01 5.95 -10.39
CA ILE A 124 -1.98 5.09 -11.00
C ILE A 124 -0.80 5.93 -11.50
N VAL A 125 -1.08 6.98 -12.27
CA VAL A 125 -0.04 7.84 -12.86
C VAL A 125 0.78 8.51 -11.76
N THR A 126 0.12 9.05 -10.74
CA THR A 126 0.80 9.71 -9.60
C THR A 126 1.61 8.70 -8.79
N GLY A 127 1.09 7.50 -8.57
CA GLY A 127 1.80 6.42 -7.88
C GLY A 127 3.05 5.97 -8.62
N ILE A 128 2.95 5.75 -9.93
CA ILE A 128 4.09 5.40 -10.79
C ILE A 128 5.12 6.52 -10.80
N LEU A 129 4.69 7.77 -10.97
CA LEU A 129 5.59 8.92 -11.00
C LEU A 129 6.33 9.08 -9.66
N SER A 130 5.62 8.96 -8.54
CA SER A 130 6.23 8.94 -7.20
C SER A 130 7.25 7.80 -7.08
N GLY A 131 6.89 6.58 -7.50
CA GLY A 131 7.80 5.44 -7.51
C GLY A 131 9.08 5.70 -8.31
N ILE A 132 8.96 6.24 -9.53
CA ILE A 132 10.11 6.60 -10.39
C ILE A 132 11.00 7.64 -9.73
N VAL A 133 10.42 8.64 -9.06
CA VAL A 133 11.18 9.70 -8.38
C VAL A 133 11.94 9.17 -7.18
N PHE A 134 11.37 8.23 -6.41
CA PHE A 134 12.00 7.70 -5.19
C PHE A 134 12.90 6.47 -5.41
N LEU A 135 12.73 5.73 -6.50
CA LEU A 135 13.52 4.54 -6.82
C LEU A 135 15.05 4.79 -6.87
N PRO A 136 15.57 5.90 -7.43
CA PRO A 136 17.00 6.21 -7.41
C PRO A 136 17.57 6.34 -6.01
N SER A 137 16.83 6.95 -5.08
CA SER A 137 17.27 7.13 -3.69
C SER A 137 17.45 5.80 -2.96
N PHE A 138 16.71 4.76 -3.34
CA PHE A 138 16.85 3.42 -2.79
C PHE A 138 18.15 2.72 -3.23
N PHE A 139 18.72 3.06 -4.39
CA PHE A 139 19.94 2.42 -4.90
C PHE A 139 21.24 3.05 -4.35
N PHE A 140 21.14 4.22 -3.71
CA PHE A 140 22.27 4.98 -3.17
C PHE A 140 22.49 4.79 -1.65
N VAL A 141 21.76 3.88 -1.01
CA VAL A 141 21.93 3.47 0.40
C VAL A 141 22.39 2.02 0.43
#